data_AF-A0A1Y4WPN4-F1
#
_entry.id   AF-A0A1Y4WPN4-F1
#
_cell.length_a   1.000
_cell.length_b   1.000
_cell.length_c   1.000
_cell.angle_alpha   90.00
_cell.angle_beta   90.00
_cell.angle_gamma   90.00
#
_symmetry.space_group_name_H-M   'P 1'
#
loop_
_entity.id
_entity.type
_entity.pdbx_description
1 polymer ?
#
loop_
_entity_poly.entity_id
_entity_poly.type
_entity_poly.pdbx_seq_one_letter_code
_entity_poly.pdbx_strand_id
1 'polypeptide(L)'
;MGRASQRKGRAGELELAQLLQGYGYDVQPGQAVSYGATPDLVGLSGVHIECKRNERLNVPEAMAQAVRDADRFRDGAPAVFHRRNRSGWLVTMQICDWMEMYQKAQKIDT
;
A
#
# COMPACT_ATOMS: atom_id res chain seq x y z
N MET A 1 16.94 -6.97 -9.33
CA MET A 1 16.02 -5.97 -9.92
C MET A 1 16.81 -4.95 -10.71
N GLY A 2 16.37 -4.57 -11.92
CA GLY A 2 17.05 -3.55 -12.74
C GLY A 2 16.63 -2.11 -12.39
N ARG A 3 17.48 -1.12 -12.72
CA ARG A 3 17.26 0.33 -12.45
C ARG A 3 15.91 0.86 -12.95
N ALA A 4 15.45 0.40 -14.11
CA ALA A 4 14.17 0.82 -14.68
C ALA A 4 12.97 0.37 -13.83
N SER A 5 13.05 -0.84 -13.24
CA SER A 5 12.01 -1.37 -12.34
C SER A 5 11.96 -0.57 -11.04
N GLN A 6 13.12 -0.25 -10.46
CA GLN A 6 13.22 0.58 -9.25
C GLN A 6 12.63 1.98 -9.47
N ARG A 7 12.96 2.62 -10.61
CA ARG A 7 12.39 3.94 -10.95
C ARG A 7 10.88 3.87 -11.14
N LYS A 8 10.35 2.80 -11.73
CA LYS A 8 8.90 2.60 -11.90
C LYS A 8 8.21 2.40 -10.54
N GLY A 9 8.81 1.62 -9.64
CA GLY A 9 8.33 1.42 -8.27
C GLY A 9 8.26 2.75 -7.52
N ARG A 10 9.38 3.48 -7.48
CA ARG A 10 9.46 4.79 -6.82
C ARG A 10 8.47 5.81 -7.38
N ALA A 11 8.29 5.85 -8.69
CA ALA A 11 7.29 6.73 -9.30
C ALA A 11 5.86 6.34 -8.87
N GLY A 12 5.59 5.05 -8.67
CA GLY A 12 4.33 4.57 -8.12
C GLY A 12 4.11 5.01 -6.67
N GLU A 13 5.11 4.87 -5.80
CA GLU A 13 5.03 5.31 -4.40
C GLU A 13 4.73 6.80 -4.28
N LEU A 14 5.46 7.63 -5.06
CA LEU A 14 5.26 9.08 -5.07
C LEU A 14 3.86 9.48 -5.57
N GLU A 15 3.39 8.84 -6.63
CA GLU A 15 2.04 9.07 -7.18
C GLU A 15 0.95 8.67 -6.17
N LEU A 16 1.12 7.54 -5.48
CA LEU A 16 0.17 7.09 -4.46
C LEU A 16 0.17 8.02 -3.24
N ALA A 17 1.33 8.47 -2.79
CA ALA A 17 1.44 9.41 -1.68
C ALA A 17 0.71 10.72 -2.01
N GLN A 18 0.94 11.29 -3.19
CA GLN A 18 0.24 12.50 -3.65
C GLN A 18 -1.28 12.31 -3.72
N LEU A 19 -1.75 11.14 -4.19
CA LEU A 19 -3.16 10.82 -4.23
C LEU A 19 -3.78 10.79 -2.82
N LEU A 20 -3.15 10.09 -1.88
CA LEU A 20 -3.63 9.98 -0.49
C LEU A 20 -3.58 11.33 0.25
N GLN A 21 -2.56 12.15 -0.01
CA GLN A 21 -2.50 13.54 0.45
C GLN A 21 -3.67 14.38 -0.10
N GLY A 22 -4.08 14.16 -1.36
CA GLY A 22 -5.27 14.78 -1.94
C GLY A 22 -6.58 14.41 -1.23
N TYR A 23 -6.64 13.26 -0.55
CA TYR A 23 -7.76 12.87 0.32
C TYR A 23 -7.63 13.39 1.76
N GLY A 24 -6.56 14.14 2.08
CA GLY A 24 -6.33 14.74 3.40
C GLY A 24 -5.50 13.91 4.37
N TYR A 25 -4.87 12.82 3.92
CA TYR A 25 -3.99 12.00 4.76
C TYR A 25 -2.54 12.50 4.71
N ASP A 26 -1.88 12.66 5.86
CA ASP A 26 -0.45 13.01 5.94
C ASP A 26 0.44 11.79 5.67
N VAL A 27 0.28 11.21 4.48
CA VAL A 27 1.05 10.05 4.05
C VAL A 27 2.38 10.51 3.46
N GLN A 28 3.45 9.82 3.84
CA GLN A 28 4.80 10.07 3.35
C GLN A 28 5.35 8.81 2.65
N PRO A 29 5.98 8.96 1.47
CA PRO A 29 6.61 7.83 0.80
C PRO A 29 7.85 7.37 1.59
N GLY A 30 8.12 6.07 1.56
CA GLY A 30 9.28 5.44 2.18
C GLY A 30 10.62 5.98 1.66
N GLN A 31 11.70 5.64 2.34
CA GLN A 31 13.03 6.12 1.94
C GLN A 31 13.48 5.45 0.62
N ALA A 32 14.01 6.25 -0.29
CA ALA A 32 14.64 5.72 -1.48
C ALA A 32 15.81 4.81 -1.09
N VAL A 33 15.94 3.66 -1.76
CA VAL A 33 17.06 2.71 -1.54
C VAL A 33 17.01 2.04 -0.16
N SER A 34 15.83 1.84 0.43
CA SER A 34 15.70 1.13 1.72
C SER A 34 15.82 -0.40 1.60
N TYR A 35 15.81 -0.99 0.39
CA TYR A 35 15.80 -2.44 0.18
C TYR A 35 14.72 -3.18 1.01
N GLY A 36 13.57 -2.55 1.27
CA GLY A 36 12.52 -3.11 2.13
C GLY A 36 12.83 -3.02 3.63
N ALA A 37 13.74 -2.13 4.03
CA ALA A 37 13.96 -1.78 5.43
C ALA A 37 12.91 -0.80 5.97
N THR A 38 12.16 -0.15 5.08
CA THR A 38 11.03 0.73 5.41
C THR A 38 9.80 0.29 4.63
N PRO A 39 8.58 0.54 5.15
CA PRO A 39 7.36 0.43 4.35
C PRO A 39 7.43 1.30 3.09
N ASP A 40 6.62 0.96 2.09
CA ASP A 40 6.54 1.74 0.84
C ASP A 40 5.98 3.14 1.10
N LEU A 41 4.95 3.25 1.94
CA LEU A 41 4.37 4.50 2.42
C LEU A 41 4.01 4.36 3.90
N VAL A 42 4.08 5.46 4.65
CA VAL A 42 3.68 5.56 6.07
C VAL A 42 2.69 6.70 6.27
N GLY A 43 1.92 6.69 7.36
CA GLY A 43 1.01 7.80 7.72
C GLY A 43 -0.49 7.53 7.46
N LEU A 44 -0.85 6.37 6.90
CA LEU A 44 -2.23 5.92 6.83
C LEU A 44 -2.54 5.03 8.05
N SER A 45 -3.19 5.61 9.06
CA SER A 45 -3.42 4.93 10.34
C SER A 45 -4.16 3.59 10.18
N GLY A 46 -3.58 2.52 10.73
CA GLY A 46 -4.19 1.19 10.77
C GLY A 46 -4.05 0.37 9.47
N VAL A 47 -3.32 0.88 8.47
CA VAL A 47 -3.12 0.19 7.18
C VAL A 47 -1.64 0.12 6.84
N HIS A 48 -1.15 -1.08 6.58
CA HIS A 48 0.16 -1.30 5.98
C HIS A 48 0.04 -1.25 4.46
N ILE A 49 0.76 -0.33 3.81
CA ILE A 49 0.69 -0.09 2.36
C ILE A 49 1.81 -0.83 1.64
N GLU A 50 1.43 -1.77 0.77
CA GLU A 50 2.30 -2.33 -0.27
C GLU A 50 1.91 -1.73 -1.63
N CYS A 51 2.82 -0.97 -2.26
CA CYS A 51 2.57 -0.23 -3.48
C CYS A 51 3.10 -0.95 -4.73
N LYS A 52 2.19 -1.33 -5.64
CA LYS A 52 2.55 -2.06 -6.88
C LYS A 52 2.07 -1.34 -8.14
N ARG A 53 3.02 -0.85 -8.94
CA ARG A 53 2.76 -0.38 -10.32
C ARG A 53 3.13 -1.45 -11.34
N ASN A 54 2.21 -2.36 -11.63
CA ASN A 54 2.46 -3.54 -12.46
C ASN A 54 1.31 -3.78 -13.46
N GLU A 55 1.64 -4.08 -14.72
CA GLU A 55 0.64 -4.39 -15.75
C GLU A 55 -0.02 -5.76 -15.54
N ARG A 56 0.72 -6.71 -14.96
CA ARG A 56 0.27 -8.08 -14.66
C ARG A 56 0.65 -8.43 -13.23
N LEU A 57 -0.05 -7.83 -12.28
CA LEU A 57 0.18 -8.08 -10.87
C LEU A 57 -0.24 -9.51 -10.48
N ASN A 58 0.67 -10.25 -9.85
CA ASN A 58 0.34 -11.48 -9.13
C ASN A 58 -0.20 -11.11 -7.74
N VAL A 59 -1.52 -11.04 -7.61
CA VAL A 59 -2.19 -10.56 -6.39
C VAL A 59 -1.88 -11.43 -5.16
N PRO A 60 -1.94 -12.78 -5.22
CA PRO A 60 -1.56 -13.62 -4.08
C PRO A 60 -0.14 -13.39 -3.57
N GLU A 61 0.83 -13.26 -4.48
CA GLU A 61 2.23 -13.03 -4.11
C GLU A 61 2.45 -11.66 -3.49
N ALA A 62 1.84 -10.61 -4.07
CA ALA A 62 1.89 -9.26 -3.52
C ALA A 62 1.22 -9.17 -2.14
N MET A 63 0.08 -9.85 -1.96
CA MET A 63 -0.58 -9.93 -0.66
C MET A 63 0.27 -10.68 0.36
N ALA A 64 0.91 -11.78 -0.02
CA ALA A 64 1.81 -12.50 0.89
C ALA A 64 3.02 -11.64 1.30
N GLN A 65 3.50 -10.75 0.44
CA GLN A 65 4.51 -9.75 0.81
C GLN A 65 3.94 -8.76 1.83
N ALA A 66 2.80 -8.13 1.52
CA ALA A 66 2.15 -7.17 2.41
C ALA A 66 1.88 -7.75 3.80
N VAL A 67 1.47 -9.01 3.90
CA VAL A 67 1.24 -9.70 5.19
C VAL A 67 2.53 -9.82 5.99
N ARG A 68 3.63 -10.25 5.36
CA ARG A 68 4.92 -10.40 6.06
C ARG A 68 5.47 -9.06 6.51
N ASP A 69 5.36 -8.04 5.67
CA ASP A 69 5.87 -6.71 5.98
C ASP A 69 5.00 -6.03 7.06
N ALA A 70 3.67 -6.17 7.00
CA ALA A 70 2.77 -5.71 8.06
C ALA A 70 3.09 -6.36 9.42
N ASP A 71 3.34 -7.68 9.45
CA ASP A 71 3.75 -8.38 10.68
C ASP A 71 5.11 -7.88 11.20
N ARG A 72 6.06 -7.65 10.29
CA ARG A 72 7.40 -7.15 10.62
C ARG A 72 7.38 -5.73 11.18
N PHE A 73 6.66 -4.82 10.54
CA PHE A 73 6.60 -3.39 10.90
C PHE A 73 5.55 -3.10 11.98
N ARG A 74 4.56 -3.98 12.16
CA ARG A 74 3.46 -3.86 13.13
C ARG A 74 2.70 -2.53 12.99
N ASP A 75 2.42 -2.15 11.75
CA ASP A 75 1.90 -0.82 11.37
C ASP A 75 0.46 -0.84 10.82
N GLY A 76 -0.14 -2.01 10.59
CA GLY A 76 -1.58 -2.08 10.31
C GLY A 76 -2.02 -3.33 9.55
N ALA A 77 -3.26 -3.29 9.07
CA ALA A 77 -3.81 -4.34 8.22
C ALA A 77 -3.12 -4.33 6.83
N PRO A 78 -2.72 -5.49 6.28
CA PRO A 78 -2.02 -5.55 5.01
C PRO A 78 -2.94 -5.16 3.84
N ALA A 79 -2.51 -4.19 3.05
CA ALA A 79 -3.24 -3.72 1.88
C ALA A 79 -2.31 -3.51 0.68
N VAL A 80 -2.66 -4.12 -0.45
CA VAL A 80 -1.95 -3.91 -1.71
C VAL A 80 -2.64 -2.80 -2.50
N PHE A 81 -1.96 -1.67 -2.63
CA PHE A 81 -2.37 -0.56 -3.48
C PHE A 81 -1.72 -0.76 -4.84
N HIS A 82 -2.53 -0.93 -5.88
CA HIS A 82 -1.99 -1.24 -7.20
C HIS A 82 -2.71 -0.57 -8.35
N ARG A 83 -1.98 -0.38 -9.43
CA ARG A 83 -2.54 0.06 -10.70
C ARG A 83 -1.72 -0.42 -11.89
N ARG A 84 -2.40 -0.48 -13.03
CA ARG A 84 -1.81 -0.58 -14.36
C ARG A 84 -1.58 0.80 -14.96
N ASN A 85 -0.81 0.87 -16.03
CA ASN A 85 -0.68 2.12 -16.78
C ASN A 85 -2.06 2.57 -17.30
N ARG A 86 -2.34 3.88 -17.15
CA ARG A 86 -3.61 4.51 -17.58
C ARG A 86 -4.88 3.92 -16.93
N SER A 87 -4.75 3.32 -15.74
CA SER A 87 -5.87 2.86 -14.93
C SER A 87 -5.84 3.54 -13.55
N GLY A 88 -7.00 3.60 -12.90
CA GLY A 88 -7.12 4.07 -11.51
C GLY A 88 -6.42 3.13 -10.52
N TRP A 89 -6.17 3.65 -9.32
CA TRP A 89 -5.66 2.86 -8.20
C TRP A 89 -6.76 1.98 -7.63
N LEU A 90 -6.40 0.74 -7.33
CA LEU A 90 -7.21 -0.24 -6.63
C LEU A 90 -6.53 -0.61 -5.32
N VAL A 91 -7.34 -0.99 -4.33
CA VAL A 91 -6.87 -1.57 -3.08
C VAL A 91 -7.34 -3.02 -3.03
N THR A 92 -6.47 -3.91 -2.59
CA THR A 92 -6.81 -5.31 -2.33
C THR A 92 -6.38 -5.66 -0.92
N MET A 93 -7.31 -6.25 -0.16
CA MET A 93 -7.14 -6.70 1.22
C MET A 93 -7.64 -8.14 1.34
N GLN A 94 -7.25 -8.85 2.40
CA GLN A 94 -7.94 -10.07 2.76
C GLN A 94 -9.35 -9.74 3.25
N ILE A 95 -10.28 -10.66 3.06
CA ILE A 95 -11.68 -10.42 3.43
C ILE A 95 -11.84 -10.19 4.94
N CYS A 96 -11.05 -10.86 5.78
CA CYS A 96 -11.09 -10.67 7.23
C CYS A 96 -10.68 -9.24 7.63
N ASP A 97 -9.54 -8.76 7.10
CA ASP A 97 -9.03 -7.42 7.36
C ASP A 97 -10.01 -6.34 6.89
N TRP A 98 -10.60 -6.54 5.70
CA TRP A 98 -11.61 -5.64 5.16
C TRP A 98 -12.87 -5.59 6.04
N MET A 99 -13.39 -6.75 6.45
CA MET A 99 -14.59 -6.81 7.29
C MET A 99 -14.37 -6.17 8.65
N GLU A 100 -13.20 -6.36 9.26
CA GLU A 100 -12.85 -5.71 10.53
C GLU A 100 -12.83 -4.18 10.38
N MET A 101 -12.16 -3.67 9.34
CA MET A 101 -12.11 -2.24 9.06
C MET A 101 -13.50 -1.66 8.78
N TYR A 102 -14.29 -2.33 7.94
CA TYR A 102 -15.64 -1.91 7.59
C TYR A 102 -16.57 -1.86 8.81
N GLN A 103 -16.52 -2.87 9.67
CA GLN A 103 -17.29 -2.90 10.91
C GLN A 103 -16.86 -1.81 11.89
N LYS A 104 -15.57 -1.50 11.99
CA LYS A 104 -15.05 -0.39 12.80
C LYS A 104 -15.58 0.95 12.29
N ALA A 105 -15.57 1.18 10.97
CA ALA A 105 -16.10 2.40 10.37
C ALA A 105 -17.57 2.63 10.73
N GLN A 106 -18.42 1.59 10.63
CA GLN A 106 -19.84 1.68 10.98
C GLN A 106 -20.09 2.05 12.45
N LYS A 107 -19.17 1.70 13.37
CA LYS A 107 -19.30 1.99 14.80
C LYS A 107 -18.86 3.41 15.17
N ILE A 108 -18.06 4.08 14.33
CA ILE A 108 -17.65 5.46 14.58
C ILE A 108 -18.84 6.42 14.37
N ASP A 109 -19.81 6.02 13.54
CA ASP A 109 -21.02 6.78 13.24
C ASP A 109 -22.20 6.46 14.18
N THR A 110 -22.00 5.64 15.23
CA THR A 110 -23.03 5.29 16.24
C THR A 110 -22.62 5.74 17.63
#